data_AF-A0A0B1RX05-F1
#
_entry.id   AF-A0A0B1RX05-F1
#
_cell.length_a   1.000
_cell.length_b   1.000
_cell.length_c   1.000
_cell.angle_alpha   90.00
_cell.angle_beta   90.00
_cell.angle_gamma   90.00
#
_symmetry.space_group_name_H-M   'P 1'
#
loop_
_entity.id
_entity.type
_entity.pdbx_description
1 polymer ?
#
loop_
_entity_poly.entity_id
_entity_poly.type
_entity_poly.pdbx_seq_one_letter_code
_entity_poly.pdbx_strand_id
1 'polypeptide(L)'
;MSMVRTWLESLDVALEKELKAGNMDPVTGKPVKGKEKPAPEALIARKLVCSYGNTFNCTGRIGQIKMVENGIIRPESFYNYLTGWFNVDNMMYYVSQASFQPAPPFWQMGPQDKVVPPARPLLYSQIPFYQTNLTDTPVIVDMIEEVRAVCEQYTEKGLSNFPSGIAFTFWEQYLFLRWNLFCAICIIAFAVFAVISIMMFNPWAAAMVMVIVVIVTIELGGFMGLLGVKMNPISAVTLICAVGIGVEFTAHVVLAFLTSLGSIDDRLESCLQHMFVPVFHGAISTLLGIVMLIFSEFDFVIKYFFVVMTTLVILAVFNGLCLLPVLLTLIGPEPELVPLDGSCRLPAPPPLSEQYKKKTAMGIESGLRHRKGTDVEMSAKKARADNDSESPRKL
;
A
#
# COMPACT_ATOMS: atom_id res chain seq x y z
N MET A 1 12.44 -6.28 -32.71
CA MET A 1 13.71 -6.34 -33.46
C MET A 1 13.81 -7.53 -34.42
N SER A 2 13.23 -8.69 -34.12
CA SER A 2 13.28 -9.86 -35.03
C SER A 2 12.78 -9.53 -36.45
N MET A 3 11.64 -8.85 -36.57
CA MET A 3 11.07 -8.45 -37.87
C MET A 3 12.01 -7.54 -38.68
N VAL A 4 12.61 -6.53 -38.04
CA VAL A 4 13.60 -5.63 -38.67
C VAL A 4 14.80 -6.44 -39.18
N ARG A 5 15.29 -7.38 -38.37
CA ARG A 5 16.42 -8.23 -38.73
C ARG A 5 16.10 -9.11 -39.95
N THR A 6 14.97 -9.81 -39.93
CA THR A 6 14.53 -10.66 -41.06
C THR A 6 14.33 -9.85 -42.34
N TRP A 7 13.83 -8.61 -42.22
CA TRP A 7 13.71 -7.70 -43.35
C TRP A 7 15.08 -7.27 -43.90
N LEU A 8 16.03 -6.90 -43.05
CA LEU A 8 17.39 -6.56 -43.50
C LEU A 8 18.11 -7.75 -44.14
N GLU A 9 17.95 -8.96 -43.59
CA GLU A 9 18.48 -10.19 -44.17
C GLU A 9 17.88 -10.48 -45.55
N SER A 10 16.58 -10.24 -45.75
CA SER A 10 15.94 -10.43 -47.06
C SER A 10 16.42 -9.40 -48.10
N LEU A 11 16.69 -8.17 -47.66
CA LEU A 11 17.30 -7.13 -48.49
C LEU A 11 18.75 -7.47 -48.89
N ASP A 12 19.55 -8.01 -47.97
CA ASP A 12 20.91 -8.48 -48.25
C ASP A 12 20.88 -9.60 -49.31
N VAL A 13 19.96 -10.58 -49.18
CA VAL A 13 19.80 -11.67 -50.17
C VAL A 13 19.36 -11.14 -51.54
N ALA A 14 18.44 -10.18 -51.59
CA ALA A 14 18.00 -9.56 -52.84
C ALA A 14 19.15 -8.79 -53.53
N LEU A 15 19.96 -8.07 -52.76
CA LEU A 15 21.13 -7.34 -53.25
C LEU A 15 22.20 -8.31 -53.80
N GLU A 16 22.51 -9.37 -53.07
CA GLU A 16 23.48 -10.39 -53.52
C GLU A 16 23.01 -11.09 -54.81
N LYS A 17 21.70 -11.35 -54.96
CA LYS A 17 21.13 -11.96 -56.18
C LYS A 17 21.33 -11.08 -57.41
N GLU A 18 21.05 -9.77 -57.30
CA GLU A 18 21.20 -8.81 -58.40
C GLU A 18 22.68 -8.53 -58.74
N LEU A 19 23.57 -8.56 -57.74
CA LEU A 19 25.01 -8.50 -57.95
C LEU A 19 25.53 -9.72 -58.71
N LYS A 20 25.06 -10.93 -58.37
CA LYS A 20 25.41 -12.18 -59.09
C LYS A 20 24.87 -12.21 -60.52
N ALA A 21 23.67 -11.66 -60.76
CA ALA A 21 23.10 -11.49 -62.10
C ALA A 21 23.84 -10.41 -62.93
N GLY A 22 24.65 -9.57 -62.29
CA GLY A 22 25.39 -8.49 -62.92
C GLY A 22 24.49 -7.33 -63.38
N ASN A 23 23.30 -7.18 -62.80
CA ASN A 23 22.37 -6.08 -63.09
C ASN A 23 22.77 -4.78 -62.37
N MET A 24 23.64 -4.88 -61.37
CA MET A 24 24.19 -3.75 -60.61
C MET A 24 25.72 -3.72 -60.68
N ASP A 25 26.27 -2.51 -60.74
CA ASP A 25 27.72 -2.29 -60.66
C ASP A 25 28.26 -2.69 -59.27
N PRO A 26 29.32 -3.50 -59.16
CA PRO A 26 29.85 -3.96 -57.88
C PRO A 26 30.50 -2.84 -57.04
N VAL A 27 30.88 -1.71 -57.66
CA VAL A 27 31.59 -0.60 -56.99
C VAL A 27 30.64 0.53 -56.58
N THR A 28 29.60 0.80 -57.37
CA THR A 28 28.68 1.94 -57.15
C THR A 28 27.25 1.50 -56.81
N GLY A 29 26.91 0.24 -57.09
CA GLY A 29 25.57 -0.33 -56.99
C GLY A 29 24.58 0.22 -58.01
N LYS A 30 25.03 1.08 -58.94
CA LYS A 30 24.11 1.67 -59.91
C LYS A 30 23.57 0.58 -60.84
N PRO A 31 22.28 0.68 -61.25
CA PRO A 31 21.75 -0.22 -62.26
C PRO A 31 22.54 -0.03 -63.56
N VAL A 32 23.03 -1.13 -64.13
CA VAL A 32 23.80 -1.12 -65.37
C VAL A 32 22.86 -0.72 -66.52
N LYS A 33 23.20 0.36 -67.24
CA LYS A 33 22.39 0.81 -68.39
C LYS A 33 22.40 -0.27 -69.48
N GLY A 34 21.22 -0.80 -69.82
CA GLY A 34 21.05 -1.81 -70.88
C GLY A 34 20.69 -3.22 -70.39
N LYS A 35 20.58 -3.45 -69.08
CA LYS A 35 20.06 -4.70 -68.49
C LYS A 35 18.65 -4.52 -67.92
N GLU A 36 18.02 -5.62 -67.51
CA GLU A 36 16.73 -5.60 -66.84
C GLU A 36 16.75 -4.68 -65.61
N LYS A 37 15.63 -4.00 -65.35
CA LYS A 37 15.51 -3.13 -64.18
C LYS A 37 15.65 -3.99 -62.92
N PRO A 38 16.57 -3.67 -62.00
CA PRO A 38 16.73 -4.48 -60.79
C PRO A 38 15.50 -4.40 -59.91
N ALA A 39 15.33 -5.42 -59.08
CA ALA A 39 14.25 -5.50 -58.10
C ALA A 39 14.21 -4.26 -57.18
N PRO A 40 13.01 -3.75 -56.83
CA PRO A 40 12.88 -2.57 -55.97
C PRO A 40 13.53 -2.78 -54.60
N GLU A 41 13.50 -4.00 -54.06
CA GLU A 41 14.13 -4.38 -52.80
C GLU A 41 15.65 -4.19 -52.85
N ALA A 42 16.28 -4.60 -53.94
CA ALA A 42 17.74 -4.48 -54.10
C ALA A 42 18.18 -3.00 -54.22
N LEU A 43 17.32 -2.14 -54.81
CA LEU A 43 17.57 -0.70 -54.85
C LEU A 43 17.45 -0.06 -53.46
N ILE A 44 16.52 -0.55 -52.62
CA ILE A 44 16.39 -0.11 -51.22
C ILE A 44 17.60 -0.59 -50.41
N ALA A 45 17.97 -1.87 -50.55
CA ALA A 45 19.14 -2.47 -49.91
C ALA A 45 20.41 -1.67 -50.20
N ARG A 46 20.64 -1.29 -51.47
CA ARG A 46 21.76 -0.43 -51.84
C ARG A 46 21.74 0.90 -51.08
N LYS A 47 20.61 1.61 -51.08
CA LYS A 47 20.51 2.93 -50.41
C LYS A 47 20.77 2.82 -48.90
N LEU A 48 20.34 1.73 -48.27
CA LEU A 48 20.60 1.46 -46.87
C LEU A 48 22.07 1.13 -46.61
N VAL A 49 22.68 0.21 -47.37
CA VAL A 49 24.11 -0.15 -47.23
C VAL A 49 25.03 1.08 -47.43
N CYS A 50 24.67 1.97 -48.35
CA CYS A 50 25.43 3.20 -48.62
C CYS A 50 25.17 4.34 -47.61
N SER A 51 24.12 4.25 -46.79
CA SER A 51 23.77 5.29 -45.81
C SER A 51 24.28 4.89 -44.41
N TYR A 52 25.16 5.71 -43.84
CA TYR A 52 25.60 5.55 -42.46
C TYR A 52 25.70 6.94 -41.81
N GLY A 53 24.99 7.12 -40.69
CA GLY A 53 24.86 8.43 -40.06
C GLY A 53 24.32 9.48 -41.04
N ASN A 54 25.09 10.54 -41.28
CA ASN A 54 24.72 11.62 -42.22
C ASN A 54 25.44 11.53 -43.58
N THR A 55 26.24 10.49 -43.81
CA THR A 55 27.06 10.33 -45.01
C THR A 55 26.49 9.27 -45.95
N PHE A 56 26.56 9.56 -47.26
CA PHE A 56 26.21 8.63 -48.32
C PHE A 56 27.48 8.22 -49.06
N ASN A 57 27.99 7.02 -48.81
CA ASN A 57 29.12 6.48 -49.56
C ASN A 57 28.91 4.98 -49.85
N CYS A 58 28.88 4.64 -51.13
CA CYS A 58 28.71 3.28 -51.62
C CYS A 58 30.03 2.53 -51.88
N THR A 59 31.14 3.27 -52.01
CA THR A 59 32.42 2.69 -52.45
C THR A 59 32.97 1.73 -51.40
N GLY A 60 33.25 0.48 -51.80
CA GLY A 60 33.79 -0.57 -50.92
C GLY A 60 32.81 -1.18 -49.92
N ARG A 61 31.54 -0.75 -49.86
CA ARG A 61 30.54 -1.35 -48.94
C ARG A 61 29.66 -2.41 -49.63
N ILE A 62 29.39 -2.21 -50.91
CA ILE A 62 28.50 -3.09 -51.70
C ILE A 62 29.18 -4.44 -51.91
N GLY A 63 28.53 -5.52 -51.47
CA GLY A 63 29.03 -6.90 -51.59
C GLY A 63 30.11 -7.31 -50.57
N GLN A 64 30.68 -6.36 -49.81
CA GLN A 64 31.66 -6.65 -48.75
C GLN A 64 31.04 -6.58 -47.35
N ILE A 65 30.07 -5.68 -47.14
CA ILE A 65 29.44 -5.45 -45.83
C ILE A 65 28.02 -6.01 -45.85
N LYS A 66 27.70 -6.84 -44.86
CA LYS A 66 26.33 -7.29 -44.59
C LYS A 66 25.64 -6.35 -43.60
N MET A 67 24.34 -6.17 -43.75
CA MET A 67 23.53 -5.35 -42.84
C MET A 67 23.34 -6.06 -41.50
N VAL A 68 23.28 -7.40 -41.51
CA VAL A 68 23.18 -8.26 -40.33
C VAL A 68 24.36 -9.23 -40.27
N GLU A 69 25.09 -9.23 -39.16
CA GLU A 69 26.22 -10.14 -38.89
C GLU A 69 25.98 -10.87 -37.56
N ASN A 70 26.04 -12.21 -37.59
CA ASN A 70 25.82 -13.07 -36.41
C ASN A 70 24.52 -12.77 -35.65
N GLY A 71 23.46 -12.38 -36.37
CA GLY A 71 22.16 -12.04 -35.81
C GLY A 71 22.07 -10.66 -35.15
N ILE A 72 23.13 -9.85 -35.23
CA ILE A 72 23.22 -8.48 -34.73
C ILE A 72 23.18 -7.51 -35.92
N ILE A 73 22.34 -6.47 -35.81
CA ILE A 73 22.28 -5.40 -36.81
C ILE A 73 23.50 -4.49 -36.61
N ARG A 74 24.17 -4.12 -37.71
CA ARG A 74 25.36 -3.26 -37.64
C ARG A 74 25.07 -1.93 -36.92
N PRO A 75 25.84 -1.58 -35.88
CA PRO A 75 25.53 -0.41 -35.03
C PRO A 75 25.70 0.93 -35.76
N GLU A 76 26.67 1.02 -36.69
CA GLU A 76 26.98 2.26 -37.44
C GLU A 76 25.79 2.83 -38.21
N SER A 77 24.97 1.95 -38.80
CA SER A 77 23.85 2.32 -39.67
C SER A 77 22.49 1.98 -39.04
N PHE A 78 22.46 1.56 -37.77
CA PHE A 78 21.25 1.07 -37.13
C PHE A 78 20.07 2.08 -37.20
N TYR A 79 20.33 3.36 -36.89
CA TYR A 79 19.30 4.40 -36.94
C TYR A 79 18.85 4.75 -38.37
N ASN A 80 19.72 4.57 -39.37
CA ASN A 80 19.35 4.73 -40.77
C ASN A 80 18.47 3.56 -41.23
N TYR A 81 18.83 2.33 -40.84
CA TYR A 81 18.04 1.12 -41.11
C TYR A 81 16.66 1.19 -40.46
N LEU A 82 16.57 1.72 -39.25
CA LEU A 82 15.31 1.91 -38.55
C LEU A 82 14.39 2.89 -39.29
N THR A 83 14.92 4.02 -39.76
CA THR A 83 14.15 4.96 -40.60
C THR A 83 13.69 4.30 -41.90
N GLY A 84 14.57 3.53 -42.55
CA GLY A 84 14.25 2.78 -43.76
C GLY A 84 13.10 1.80 -43.53
N TRP A 85 13.20 0.98 -42.49
CA TRP A 85 12.19 -0.02 -42.14
C TRP A 85 10.85 0.62 -41.80
N PHE A 86 10.85 1.65 -40.95
CA PHE A 86 9.64 2.35 -40.51
C PHE A 86 8.81 2.92 -41.67
N ASN A 87 9.48 3.43 -42.72
CA ASN A 87 8.79 4.05 -43.86
C ASN A 87 8.50 3.08 -45.02
N VAL A 88 9.40 2.12 -45.30
CA VAL A 88 9.23 1.17 -46.41
C VAL A 88 8.30 0.03 -46.04
N ASP A 89 8.51 -0.56 -44.86
CA ASP A 89 7.75 -1.71 -44.37
C ASP A 89 6.83 -1.28 -43.22
N ASN A 90 5.99 -0.27 -43.54
CA ASN A 90 5.04 0.29 -42.60
C ASN A 90 4.09 -0.77 -42.04
N MET A 91 3.70 -1.76 -42.86
CA MET A 91 2.82 -2.85 -42.47
C MET A 91 3.44 -3.68 -41.36
N MET A 92 4.71 -4.08 -41.49
CA MET A 92 5.38 -4.90 -40.46
C MET A 92 5.64 -4.10 -39.19
N TYR A 93 5.85 -2.78 -39.28
CA TYR A 93 5.85 -1.91 -38.11
C TYR A 93 4.50 -1.95 -37.36
N TYR A 94 3.37 -1.80 -38.06
CA TYR A 94 2.06 -1.88 -37.44
C TYR A 94 1.78 -3.26 -36.81
N VAL A 95 2.19 -4.35 -37.48
CA VAL A 95 2.05 -5.72 -36.96
C VAL A 95 2.88 -5.91 -35.69
N SER A 96 4.05 -5.26 -35.59
CA SER A 96 4.89 -5.35 -34.40
C SER A 96 4.28 -4.68 -33.16
N GLN A 97 3.31 -3.77 -33.34
CA GLN A 97 2.73 -2.89 -32.31
C GLN A 97 3.77 -2.13 -31.46
N ALA A 98 5.02 -2.03 -31.96
CA ALA A 98 6.03 -1.20 -31.35
C ALA A 98 5.64 0.27 -31.51
N SER A 99 5.93 1.08 -30.51
CA SER A 99 5.72 2.52 -30.54
C SER A 99 7.05 3.20 -30.35
N PHE A 100 7.60 3.79 -31.42
CA PHE A 100 8.86 4.52 -31.34
C PHE A 100 8.62 5.98 -30.99
N GLN A 101 9.21 6.44 -29.90
CA GLN A 101 9.24 7.86 -29.56
C GLN A 101 10.68 8.31 -29.32
N PRO A 102 11.15 9.39 -30.00
CA PRO A 102 10.46 10.11 -31.08
C PRO A 102 10.29 9.26 -32.34
N ALA A 103 9.26 9.56 -33.13
CA ALA A 103 9.02 8.85 -34.38
C ALA A 103 10.18 9.08 -35.38
N PRO A 104 10.63 8.04 -36.11
CA PRO A 104 11.62 8.20 -37.16
C PRO A 104 11.18 9.23 -38.21
N PRO A 105 12.12 9.97 -38.82
CA PRO A 105 11.78 10.94 -39.86
C PRO A 105 11.15 10.25 -41.07
N PHE A 106 10.26 10.95 -41.77
CA PHE A 106 9.68 10.44 -43.00
C PHE A 106 10.75 10.32 -44.09
N TRP A 107 10.78 9.17 -44.77
CA TRP A 107 11.66 8.91 -45.89
C TRP A 107 10.94 8.08 -46.94
N GLN A 108 11.03 8.49 -48.20
CA GLN A 108 10.48 7.73 -49.33
C GLN A 108 11.53 7.58 -50.42
N MET A 109 11.43 6.50 -51.17
CA MET A 109 12.30 6.23 -52.30
C MET A 109 12.09 7.25 -53.43
N GLY A 110 12.93 8.29 -53.46
CA GLY A 110 12.99 9.25 -54.57
C GLY A 110 13.97 8.87 -55.68
N PRO A 111 13.90 9.53 -56.85
CA PRO A 111 14.82 9.33 -57.97
C PRO A 111 16.24 9.88 -57.70
N GLN A 112 16.38 10.78 -56.71
CA GLN A 112 17.68 11.32 -56.29
C GLN A 112 18.34 10.42 -55.23
N ASP A 113 19.66 10.26 -55.33
CA ASP A 113 20.48 9.56 -54.34
C ASP A 113 20.65 10.46 -53.10
N LYS A 114 19.64 10.44 -52.21
CA LYS A 114 19.68 11.12 -50.91
C LYS A 114 19.97 10.13 -49.79
N VAL A 115 20.75 10.56 -48.80
CA VAL A 115 20.99 9.85 -47.54
C VAL A 115 19.65 9.50 -46.89
N VAL A 116 19.52 8.29 -46.35
CA VAL A 116 18.40 7.96 -45.45
C VAL A 116 18.65 8.69 -44.12
N PRO A 117 17.81 9.64 -43.70
CA PRO A 117 18.07 10.41 -42.49
C PRO A 117 18.10 9.49 -41.27
N PRO A 118 19.10 9.60 -40.38
CA PRO A 118 19.17 8.77 -39.19
C PRO A 118 18.02 9.14 -38.23
N ALA A 119 17.37 8.13 -37.67
CA ALA A 119 16.45 8.35 -36.56
C ALA A 119 17.21 8.91 -35.34
N ARG A 120 16.53 9.74 -34.55
CA ARG A 120 17.07 10.16 -33.25
C ARG A 120 17.11 8.94 -32.31
N PRO A 121 17.99 8.95 -31.29
CA PRO A 121 17.97 7.93 -30.26
C PRO A 121 16.57 7.73 -29.69
N LEU A 122 16.12 6.48 -29.65
CA LEU A 122 14.79 6.13 -29.15
C LEU A 122 14.75 6.34 -27.64
N LEU A 123 13.77 7.10 -27.17
CA LEU A 123 13.50 7.29 -25.75
C LEU A 123 12.50 6.24 -25.23
N TYR A 124 11.56 5.84 -26.08
CA TYR A 124 10.54 4.86 -25.74
C TYR A 124 10.33 3.87 -26.88
N SER A 125 10.21 2.60 -26.50
CA SER A 125 9.75 1.51 -27.33
C SER A 125 9.00 0.51 -26.46
N GLN A 126 7.96 -0.10 -27.01
CA GLN A 126 7.15 -1.09 -26.31
C GLN A 126 7.18 -2.42 -27.05
N ILE A 127 7.06 -3.51 -26.28
CA ILE A 127 6.98 -4.88 -26.80
C ILE A 127 5.67 -5.47 -26.28
N PRO A 128 4.73 -5.82 -27.17
CA PRO A 128 3.46 -6.39 -26.74
C PRO A 128 3.66 -7.83 -26.26
N PHE A 129 3.08 -8.16 -25.11
CA PHE A 129 2.94 -9.52 -24.62
C PHE A 129 1.50 -9.77 -24.22
N TYR A 130 1.04 -10.99 -24.46
CA TYR A 130 -0.27 -11.45 -24.01
C TYR A 130 -0.08 -12.47 -22.89
N GLN A 131 -0.83 -12.28 -21.83
CA GLN A 131 -0.85 -13.18 -20.69
C GLN A 131 -2.04 -14.14 -20.85
N THR A 132 -1.86 -15.38 -20.42
CA THR A 132 -2.91 -16.41 -20.45
C THR A 132 -3.08 -17.00 -19.06
N ASN A 133 -4.27 -17.53 -18.77
CA ASN A 133 -4.58 -18.22 -17.51
C ASN A 133 -4.41 -17.38 -16.23
N LEU A 134 -4.71 -16.07 -16.28
CA LEU A 134 -4.75 -15.21 -15.09
C LEU A 134 -6.16 -15.18 -14.49
N THR A 135 -6.55 -16.23 -13.77
CA THR A 135 -7.86 -16.31 -13.10
C THR A 135 -7.82 -15.81 -11.66
N ASP A 136 -6.73 -16.10 -10.96
CA ASP A 136 -6.63 -15.91 -9.52
C ASP A 136 -5.65 -14.79 -9.15
N THR A 137 -6.03 -14.00 -8.13
CA THR A 137 -5.19 -12.94 -7.56
C THR A 137 -3.77 -13.39 -7.21
N PRO A 138 -3.52 -14.52 -6.51
CA PRO A 138 -2.16 -14.97 -6.23
C PRO A 138 -1.33 -15.17 -7.50
N VAL A 139 -1.88 -15.83 -8.52
CA VAL A 139 -1.18 -16.07 -9.79
C VAL A 139 -0.83 -14.75 -10.48
N ILE A 140 -1.71 -13.74 -10.40
CA ILE A 140 -1.44 -12.41 -10.93
C ILE A 140 -0.30 -11.72 -10.17
N VAL A 141 -0.28 -11.83 -8.84
CA VAL A 141 0.78 -11.25 -8.00
C VAL A 141 2.13 -11.91 -8.28
N ASP A 142 2.16 -13.25 -8.36
CA ASP A 142 3.36 -14.02 -8.67
C ASP A 142 3.90 -13.64 -10.06
N MET A 143 3.02 -13.51 -11.05
CA MET A 143 3.40 -13.05 -12.39
C MET A 143 4.00 -11.64 -12.36
N ILE A 144 3.42 -10.72 -11.58
CA ILE A 144 3.94 -9.36 -11.48
C ILE A 144 5.35 -9.38 -10.87
N GLU A 145 5.58 -10.20 -9.84
CA GLU A 145 6.88 -10.35 -9.20
C GLU A 145 7.93 -10.91 -10.17
N GLU A 146 7.60 -11.98 -10.89
CA GLU A 146 8.49 -12.58 -11.90
C GLU A 146 8.85 -11.60 -13.02
N VAL A 147 7.85 -10.91 -13.58
CA VAL A 147 8.10 -9.94 -14.66
C VAL A 147 8.96 -8.78 -14.16
N ARG A 148 8.75 -8.30 -12.93
CA ARG A 148 9.58 -7.24 -12.35
C ARG A 148 11.00 -7.69 -12.09
N ALA A 149 11.21 -8.90 -11.59
CA ALA A 149 12.54 -9.45 -11.39
C ALA A 149 13.32 -9.54 -12.71
N VAL A 150 12.67 -9.95 -13.80
CA VAL A 150 13.27 -9.94 -15.15
C VAL A 150 13.59 -8.52 -15.60
N CYS A 151 12.65 -7.57 -15.42
CA CYS A 151 12.87 -6.17 -15.78
C CYS A 151 14.05 -5.55 -15.03
N GLU A 152 14.17 -5.83 -13.73
CA GLU A 152 15.25 -5.36 -12.87
C GLU A 152 16.61 -5.94 -13.31
N GLN A 153 16.67 -7.24 -13.62
CA GLN A 153 17.88 -7.89 -14.13
C GLN A 153 18.42 -7.21 -15.41
N TYR A 154 17.55 -6.80 -16.33
CA TYR A 154 17.97 -6.10 -17.54
C TYR A 154 18.26 -4.61 -17.29
N THR A 155 17.63 -4.02 -16.28
CA THR A 155 17.93 -2.65 -15.83
C THR A 155 19.34 -2.57 -15.26
N GLU A 156 19.75 -3.55 -14.45
CA GLU A 156 21.14 -3.67 -13.94
C GLU A 156 22.18 -3.81 -15.06
N LYS A 157 21.81 -4.47 -16.16
CA LYS A 157 22.66 -4.59 -17.37
C LYS A 157 22.73 -3.32 -18.21
N GLY A 158 22.06 -2.24 -17.80
CA GLY A 158 22.09 -0.93 -18.46
C GLY A 158 20.93 -0.67 -19.42
N LEU A 159 19.91 -1.53 -19.46
CA LEU A 159 18.69 -1.30 -20.25
C LEU A 159 17.51 -0.98 -19.33
N SER A 160 17.25 0.31 -19.10
CA SER A 160 16.08 0.76 -18.34
C SER A 160 14.78 0.28 -19.00
N ASN A 161 14.01 -0.52 -18.29
CA ASN A 161 12.75 -1.08 -18.79
C ASN A 161 11.72 -1.23 -17.66
N PHE A 162 10.44 -1.21 -18.00
CA PHE A 162 9.35 -1.37 -17.03
C PHE A 162 8.14 -2.06 -17.68
N PRO A 163 7.41 -2.90 -16.94
CA PRO A 163 6.17 -3.49 -17.42
C PRO A 163 5.02 -2.47 -17.35
N SER A 164 4.09 -2.57 -18.30
CA SER A 164 2.88 -1.75 -18.34
C SER A 164 1.68 -2.62 -18.69
N GLY A 165 0.54 -2.35 -18.07
CA GLY A 165 -0.71 -3.07 -18.32
C GLY A 165 -1.67 -3.01 -17.14
N ILE A 166 -2.93 -3.37 -17.39
CA ILE A 166 -4.01 -3.34 -16.39
C ILE A 166 -3.66 -4.18 -15.15
N ALA A 167 -3.05 -5.36 -15.36
CA ALA A 167 -2.59 -6.22 -14.27
C ALA A 167 -1.61 -5.48 -13.34
N PHE A 168 -0.59 -4.83 -13.89
CA PHE A 168 0.38 -4.07 -13.12
C PHE A 168 -0.27 -2.86 -12.43
N THR A 169 -1.15 -2.12 -13.10
CA THR A 169 -1.78 -0.93 -12.50
C THR A 169 -2.73 -1.25 -11.34
N PHE A 170 -3.51 -2.34 -11.43
CA PHE A 170 -4.53 -2.66 -10.41
C PHE A 170 -4.09 -3.67 -9.36
N TRP A 171 -3.24 -4.65 -9.71
CA TRP A 171 -2.84 -5.72 -8.79
C TRP A 171 -1.54 -5.46 -8.04
N GLU A 172 -0.75 -4.47 -8.44
CA GLU A 172 0.50 -4.12 -7.74
C GLU A 172 0.29 -3.78 -6.26
N GLN A 173 -0.85 -3.20 -5.90
CA GLN A 173 -1.19 -2.91 -4.50
C GLN A 173 -1.24 -4.16 -3.59
N TYR A 174 -1.44 -5.35 -4.15
CA TYR A 174 -1.54 -6.58 -3.37
C TYR A 174 -0.18 -7.16 -2.96
N LEU A 175 0.93 -6.79 -3.65
CA LEU A 175 2.29 -7.26 -3.34
C LEU A 175 2.67 -6.96 -1.88
N PHE A 176 2.49 -5.71 -1.48
CA PHE A 176 2.91 -5.24 -0.15
C PHE A 176 1.76 -5.15 0.85
N LEU A 177 0.53 -5.53 0.47
CA LEU A 177 -0.67 -5.34 1.29
C LEU A 177 -0.55 -6.00 2.66
N ARG A 178 -0.12 -7.26 2.71
CA ARG A 178 -0.04 -8.03 3.97
C ARG A 178 0.98 -7.43 4.93
N TRP A 179 2.16 -7.11 4.43
CA TRP A 179 3.24 -6.51 5.22
C TRP A 179 2.84 -5.11 5.71
N ASN A 180 2.32 -4.27 4.82
CA ASN A 180 1.89 -2.92 5.17
C ASN A 180 0.74 -2.92 6.18
N LEU A 181 -0.22 -3.84 6.06
CA LEU A 181 -1.31 -4.00 7.03
C LEU A 181 -0.77 -4.38 8.41
N PHE A 182 0.15 -5.35 8.49
CA PHE A 182 0.75 -5.75 9.75
C PHE A 182 1.50 -4.58 10.41
N CYS A 183 2.33 -3.86 9.66
CA CYS A 183 3.02 -2.66 10.14
C CYS A 183 2.04 -1.58 10.58
N ALA A 184 0.98 -1.32 9.81
CA ALA A 184 -0.04 -0.32 10.14
C ALA A 184 -0.75 -0.65 11.46
N ILE A 185 -1.20 -1.89 11.65
CA ILE A 185 -1.84 -2.32 12.89
C ILE A 185 -0.88 -2.16 14.07
N CYS A 186 0.40 -2.55 13.93
CA CYS A 186 1.39 -2.40 15.00
C CYS A 186 1.64 -0.93 15.37
N ILE A 187 1.79 -0.05 14.38
CA ILE A 187 2.02 1.39 14.60
C ILE A 187 0.80 2.02 15.28
N ILE A 188 -0.40 1.72 14.81
CA ILE A 188 -1.64 2.27 15.37
C ILE A 188 -1.86 1.73 16.79
N ALA A 189 -1.63 0.44 17.02
CA ALA A 189 -1.70 -0.16 18.35
C ALA A 189 -0.73 0.52 19.33
N PHE A 190 0.51 0.76 18.91
CA PHE A 190 1.50 1.49 19.72
C PHE A 190 1.08 2.94 19.99
N ALA A 191 0.56 3.64 18.98
CA ALA A 191 0.09 5.02 19.14
C ALA A 191 -1.09 5.10 20.11
N VAL A 192 -2.07 4.19 19.98
CA VAL A 192 -3.21 4.08 20.89
C VAL A 192 -2.73 3.78 22.32
N PHE A 193 -1.82 2.82 22.49
CA PHE A 193 -1.23 2.51 23.80
C PHE A 193 -0.58 3.74 24.43
N ALA A 194 0.24 4.47 23.68
CA ALA A 194 0.92 5.67 24.17
C ALA A 194 -0.09 6.75 24.59
N VAL A 195 -1.09 7.02 23.75
CA VAL A 195 -2.13 8.03 24.05
C VAL A 195 -2.94 7.64 25.29
N ILE A 196 -3.42 6.40 25.38
CA ILE A 196 -4.19 5.92 26.53
C ILE A 196 -3.33 5.95 27.80
N SER A 197 -2.07 5.52 27.73
CA SER A 197 -1.16 5.55 28.88
C SER A 197 -0.90 6.97 29.38
N ILE A 198 -0.80 7.96 28.48
CA ILE A 198 -0.64 9.36 28.85
C ILE A 198 -1.94 9.92 29.45
N MET A 199 -3.09 9.63 28.84
CA MET A 199 -4.38 10.15 29.30
C MET A 199 -4.80 9.57 30.65
N MET A 200 -4.55 8.27 30.89
CA MET A 200 -4.93 7.59 32.12
C MET A 200 -3.85 7.64 33.21
N PHE A 201 -2.66 8.16 32.91
CA PHE A 201 -1.47 8.12 33.78
C PHE A 201 -1.12 6.74 34.37
N ASN A 202 -1.63 5.66 33.76
CA ASN A 202 -1.45 4.29 34.23
C ASN A 202 -1.17 3.35 33.04
N PRO A 203 0.10 2.93 32.84
CA PRO A 203 0.46 2.07 31.72
C PRO A 203 -0.11 0.64 31.82
N TRP A 204 -0.41 0.17 33.04
CA TRP A 204 -1.01 -1.16 33.24
C TRP A 204 -2.44 -1.21 32.73
N ALA A 205 -3.23 -0.17 33.03
CA ALA A 205 -4.59 -0.04 32.51
C ALA A 205 -4.62 0.09 30.99
N ALA A 206 -3.69 0.88 30.43
CA ALA A 206 -3.53 1.00 28.98
C ALA A 206 -3.17 -0.36 28.32
N ALA A 207 -2.32 -1.15 28.96
CA ALA A 207 -1.97 -2.50 28.47
C ALA A 207 -3.19 -3.43 28.43
N MET A 208 -4.07 -3.38 29.44
CA MET A 208 -5.30 -4.19 29.46
C MET A 208 -6.25 -3.84 28.32
N VAL A 209 -6.44 -2.53 28.05
CA VAL A 209 -7.20 -2.07 26.88
C VAL A 209 -6.60 -2.63 25.60
N MET A 210 -5.28 -2.53 25.44
CA MET A 210 -4.59 -3.02 24.25
C MET A 210 -4.74 -4.53 24.04
N VAL A 211 -4.69 -5.34 25.09
CA VAL A 211 -4.89 -6.79 25.00
C VAL A 211 -6.27 -7.10 24.40
N ILE A 212 -7.33 -6.45 24.89
CA ILE A 212 -8.68 -6.68 24.36
C ILE A 212 -8.80 -6.19 22.92
N VAL A 213 -8.23 -5.03 22.59
CA VAL A 213 -8.23 -4.49 21.21
C VAL A 213 -7.52 -5.44 20.24
N VAL A 214 -6.39 -6.04 20.65
CA VAL A 214 -5.69 -7.05 19.85
C VAL A 214 -6.55 -8.31 19.68
N ILE A 215 -7.23 -8.78 20.73
CA ILE A 215 -8.16 -9.92 20.63
C ILE A 215 -9.28 -9.63 19.63
N VAL A 216 -9.94 -8.47 19.72
CA VAL A 216 -11.02 -8.05 18.81
C VAL A 216 -10.56 -8.02 17.35
N THR A 217 -9.35 -7.50 17.09
CA THR A 217 -8.81 -7.44 15.71
C THR A 217 -8.48 -8.82 15.15
N ILE A 218 -7.93 -9.72 15.97
CA ILE A 218 -7.66 -11.12 15.57
C ILE A 218 -8.97 -11.87 15.33
N GLU A 219 -9.95 -11.73 16.21
CA GLU A 219 -11.27 -12.35 16.06
C GLU A 219 -11.98 -11.87 14.80
N LEU A 220 -11.99 -10.56 14.54
CA LEU A 220 -12.56 -10.01 13.31
C LEU A 220 -11.87 -10.60 12.07
N GLY A 221 -10.53 -10.65 12.06
CA GLY A 221 -9.76 -11.27 10.97
C GLY A 221 -10.12 -12.76 10.78
N GLY A 222 -10.30 -13.50 11.87
CA GLY A 222 -10.77 -14.89 11.86
C GLY A 222 -12.18 -15.04 11.27
N PHE A 223 -13.13 -14.22 11.73
CA PHE A 223 -14.50 -14.21 11.22
C PHE A 223 -14.56 -13.84 9.73
N MET A 224 -13.76 -12.87 9.29
CA MET A 224 -13.64 -12.52 7.86
C MET A 224 -13.17 -13.72 7.03
N GLY A 225 -12.23 -14.51 7.55
CA GLY A 225 -11.77 -15.75 6.92
C GLY A 225 -12.88 -16.80 6.84
N LEU A 226 -13.63 -17.02 7.92
CA LEU A 226 -14.74 -17.98 7.97
C LEU A 226 -15.89 -17.61 7.03
N LEU A 227 -16.17 -16.32 6.87
CA LEU A 227 -17.20 -15.79 5.96
C LEU A 227 -16.74 -15.74 4.49
N GLY A 228 -15.52 -16.20 4.18
CA GLY A 228 -14.97 -16.17 2.83
C GLY A 228 -14.87 -14.76 2.27
N VAL A 229 -14.57 -13.76 3.12
CA VAL A 229 -14.28 -12.39 2.72
C VAL A 229 -12.82 -12.34 2.28
N LYS A 230 -12.59 -12.02 1.00
CA LYS A 230 -11.22 -11.93 0.47
C LYS A 230 -10.50 -10.72 1.06
N MET A 231 -9.20 -10.86 1.32
CA MET A 231 -8.39 -9.73 1.78
C MET A 231 -8.20 -8.72 0.64
N ASN A 232 -8.72 -7.51 0.83
CA ASN A 232 -8.64 -6.38 -0.10
C ASN A 232 -8.21 -5.13 0.71
N PRO A 233 -7.55 -4.12 0.13
CA PRO A 233 -7.34 -2.82 0.77
C PRO A 233 -8.53 -2.29 1.59
N ILE A 234 -9.76 -2.46 1.11
CA ILE A 234 -10.96 -2.00 1.82
C ILE A 234 -11.18 -2.78 3.12
N SER A 235 -11.04 -4.11 3.08
CA SER A 235 -11.17 -4.95 4.27
C SER A 235 -10.00 -4.76 5.24
N ALA A 236 -8.82 -4.41 4.72
CA ALA A 236 -7.65 -4.04 5.50
C ALA A 236 -7.88 -2.72 6.29
N VAL A 237 -8.54 -1.73 5.67
CA VAL A 237 -8.97 -0.51 6.38
C VAL A 237 -9.99 -0.83 7.47
N THR A 238 -10.92 -1.76 7.22
CA THR A 238 -11.89 -2.19 8.26
C THR A 238 -11.19 -2.82 9.47
N LEU A 239 -10.14 -3.62 9.27
CA LEU A 239 -9.32 -4.16 10.35
C LEU A 239 -8.59 -3.05 11.14
N ILE A 240 -8.15 -1.99 10.46
CA ILE A 240 -7.57 -0.81 11.13
C ILE A 240 -8.65 -0.07 11.93
N CYS A 241 -9.85 0.12 11.37
CA CYS A 241 -10.98 0.73 12.08
C CYS A 241 -11.40 -0.09 13.31
N ALA A 242 -11.24 -1.41 13.27
CA ALA A 242 -11.51 -2.29 14.42
C ALA A 242 -10.67 -1.94 15.66
N VAL A 243 -9.42 -1.47 15.46
CA VAL A 243 -8.59 -0.97 16.57
C VAL A 243 -9.27 0.23 17.24
N GLY A 244 -9.76 1.19 16.46
CA GLY A 244 -10.41 2.40 16.98
C GLY A 244 -11.75 2.11 17.67
N ILE A 245 -12.61 1.32 17.02
CA ILE A 245 -13.92 0.94 17.58
C ILE A 245 -13.75 0.08 18.84
N GLY A 246 -12.74 -0.81 18.88
CA GLY A 246 -12.43 -1.60 20.08
C GLY A 246 -12.04 -0.73 21.28
N VAL A 247 -11.30 0.37 21.05
CA VAL A 247 -10.89 1.31 22.11
C VAL A 247 -12.09 2.03 22.72
N GLU A 248 -13.06 2.45 21.89
CA GLU A 248 -14.27 3.14 22.37
C GLU A 248 -15.00 2.33 23.44
N PHE A 249 -15.22 1.03 23.19
CA PHE A 249 -15.99 0.19 24.11
C PHE A 249 -15.19 -0.28 25.34
N THR A 250 -13.86 -0.30 25.26
CA THR A 250 -13.00 -0.80 26.35
C THR A 250 -12.47 0.30 27.26
N ALA A 251 -12.06 1.45 26.71
CA ALA A 251 -11.44 2.53 27.47
C ALA A 251 -12.38 3.13 28.53
N HIS A 252 -13.67 3.31 28.20
CA HIS A 252 -14.66 3.82 29.14
C HIS A 252 -14.85 2.91 30.35
N VAL A 253 -14.88 1.59 30.13
CA VAL A 253 -15.01 0.59 31.19
C VAL A 253 -13.75 0.57 32.05
N VAL A 254 -12.55 0.54 31.46
CA VAL A 254 -11.30 0.56 32.25
C VAL A 254 -11.15 1.85 33.05
N LEU A 255 -11.55 3.00 32.50
CA LEU A 255 -11.51 4.28 33.21
C LEU A 255 -12.48 4.30 34.41
N ALA A 256 -13.69 3.78 34.22
CA ALA A 256 -14.67 3.66 35.31
C ALA A 256 -14.17 2.69 36.40
N PHE A 257 -13.50 1.60 36.02
CA PHE A 257 -12.87 0.68 36.97
C PHE A 257 -11.72 1.33 37.76
N LEU A 258 -10.88 2.15 37.12
CA LEU A 258 -9.81 2.89 37.82
C LEU A 258 -10.32 3.92 38.82
N THR A 259 -11.42 4.61 38.47
CA THR A 259 -11.99 5.69 39.29
C THR A 259 -12.95 5.19 40.39
N SER A 260 -13.43 3.95 40.27
CA SER A 260 -14.24 3.31 41.32
C SER A 260 -13.41 2.96 42.57
N LEU A 261 -14.05 3.07 43.73
CA LEU A 261 -13.46 2.80 45.05
C LEU A 261 -13.95 1.45 45.58
N GLY A 262 -13.11 0.79 46.38
CA GLY A 262 -13.49 -0.43 47.10
C GLY A 262 -12.68 -1.66 46.70
N SER A 263 -13.21 -2.85 47.05
CA SER A 263 -12.65 -4.13 46.63
C SER A 263 -12.77 -4.32 45.12
N ILE A 264 -12.07 -5.31 44.54
CA ILE A 264 -12.13 -5.59 43.09
C ILE A 264 -13.58 -5.84 42.65
N ASP A 265 -14.36 -6.56 43.45
CA ASP A 265 -15.76 -6.87 43.14
C ASP A 265 -16.66 -5.64 43.22
N ASP A 266 -16.50 -4.79 44.25
CA ASP A 266 -17.26 -3.53 44.39
C ASP A 266 -16.96 -2.57 43.23
N ARG A 267 -15.68 -2.50 42.84
CA ARG A 267 -15.20 -1.69 41.72
C ARG A 267 -15.78 -2.16 40.40
N LEU A 268 -15.83 -3.47 40.18
CA LEU A 268 -16.41 -4.06 38.98
C LEU A 268 -17.92 -3.80 38.92
N GLU A 269 -18.63 -4.02 40.02
CA GLU A 269 -20.07 -3.79 40.12
C GLU A 269 -20.41 -2.33 39.81
N SER A 270 -19.72 -1.39 40.48
CA SER A 270 -19.92 0.04 40.26
C SER A 270 -19.59 0.45 38.83
N CYS A 271 -18.46 -0.04 38.29
CA CYS A 271 -18.06 0.22 36.91
C CYS A 271 -19.11 -0.23 35.90
N LEU A 272 -19.61 -1.46 36.02
CA LEU A 272 -20.61 -2.01 35.11
C LEU A 272 -21.95 -1.29 35.26
N GLN A 273 -22.39 -0.99 36.49
CA GLN A 273 -23.63 -0.24 36.72
C GLN A 273 -23.62 1.13 36.03
N HIS A 274 -22.49 1.82 36.02
CA HIS A 274 -22.36 3.14 35.40
C HIS A 274 -22.09 3.10 33.89
N MET A 275 -21.32 2.13 33.39
CA MET A 275 -20.86 2.11 32.00
C MET A 275 -21.67 1.21 31.07
N PHE A 276 -22.44 0.25 31.58
CA PHE A 276 -23.19 -0.69 30.73
C PHE A 276 -24.18 0.03 29.79
N VAL A 277 -24.99 0.94 30.33
CA VAL A 277 -26.03 1.65 29.57
C VAL A 277 -25.43 2.55 28.48
N PRO A 278 -24.47 3.45 28.77
CA PRO A 278 -23.85 4.29 27.74
C PRO A 278 -23.16 3.49 26.63
N VAL A 279 -22.38 2.47 26.99
CA VAL A 279 -21.63 1.63 26.03
C VAL A 279 -22.59 0.85 25.13
N PHE A 280 -23.63 0.26 25.70
CA PHE A 280 -24.63 -0.50 24.94
C PHE A 280 -25.45 0.40 24.00
N HIS A 281 -25.82 1.60 24.43
CA HIS A 281 -26.48 2.58 23.55
C HIS A 281 -25.56 3.06 22.43
N GLY A 282 -24.26 3.24 22.68
CA GLY A 282 -23.26 3.55 21.65
C GLY A 282 -23.14 2.43 20.60
N ALA A 283 -23.23 1.17 21.02
CA ALA A 283 -23.27 0.05 20.09
C ALA A 283 -24.55 0.01 19.25
N ILE A 284 -25.71 0.29 19.85
CA ILE A 284 -26.97 0.36 19.11
C ILE A 284 -26.95 1.50 18.08
N SER A 285 -26.40 2.67 18.44
CA SER A 285 -26.35 3.81 17.52
C SER A 285 -25.45 3.52 16.30
N THR A 286 -24.30 2.88 16.50
CA THR A 286 -23.41 2.45 15.41
C THR A 286 -24.06 1.37 14.54
N LEU A 287 -24.73 0.38 15.14
CA LEU A 287 -25.49 -0.63 14.40
C LEU A 287 -26.61 0.00 13.57
N LEU A 288 -27.39 0.94 14.12
CA LEU A 288 -28.45 1.63 13.39
C LEU A 288 -27.91 2.41 12.18
N GLY A 289 -26.72 3.01 12.30
CA GLY A 289 -26.03 3.65 11.17
C GLY A 289 -25.64 2.65 10.08
N ILE A 290 -25.08 1.50 10.47
CA ILE A 290 -24.62 0.45 9.55
C ILE A 290 -25.80 -0.27 8.88
N VAL A 291 -26.94 -0.41 9.56
CA VAL A 291 -28.13 -1.12 9.03
C VAL A 291 -28.62 -0.52 7.72
N MET A 292 -28.48 0.79 7.50
CA MET A 292 -28.88 1.41 6.24
C MET A 292 -28.11 0.86 5.02
N LEU A 293 -26.92 0.29 5.22
CA LEU A 293 -26.12 -0.32 4.14
C LEU A 293 -26.72 -1.62 3.60
N ILE A 294 -27.63 -2.27 4.33
CA ILE A 294 -28.29 -3.50 3.87
C ILE A 294 -29.19 -3.25 2.65
N PHE A 295 -29.69 -2.02 2.49
CA PHE A 295 -30.55 -1.63 1.37
C PHE A 295 -29.76 -1.29 0.10
N SER A 296 -28.44 -1.50 0.08
CA SER A 296 -27.63 -1.29 -1.10
C SER A 296 -27.86 -2.40 -2.14
N GLU A 297 -27.99 -2.02 -3.42
CA GLU A 297 -28.09 -3.00 -4.53
C GLU A 297 -26.76 -3.71 -4.82
N PHE A 298 -25.66 -3.26 -4.23
CA PHE A 298 -24.33 -3.80 -4.50
C PHE A 298 -23.92 -4.86 -3.47
N ASP A 299 -23.77 -6.11 -3.92
CA ASP A 299 -23.23 -7.22 -3.10
C ASP A 299 -21.90 -6.88 -2.42
N PHE A 300 -21.08 -6.07 -3.09
CA PHE A 300 -19.83 -5.58 -2.55
C PHE A 300 -20.04 -4.77 -1.25
N VAL A 301 -21.04 -3.89 -1.22
CA VAL A 301 -21.35 -3.05 -0.05
C VAL A 301 -21.89 -3.92 1.09
N ILE A 302 -22.82 -4.82 0.77
CA ILE A 302 -23.41 -5.71 1.78
C ILE A 302 -22.32 -6.61 2.39
N LYS A 303 -21.49 -7.26 1.57
CA LYS A 303 -20.51 -8.23 2.06
C LYS A 303 -19.34 -7.58 2.79
N TYR A 304 -18.73 -6.52 2.24
CA TYR A 304 -17.49 -5.95 2.81
C TYR A 304 -17.72 -4.86 3.85
N PHE A 305 -18.86 -4.16 3.81
CA PHE A 305 -19.18 -3.11 4.78
C PHE A 305 -20.20 -3.61 5.79
N PHE A 306 -21.41 -3.97 5.37
CA PHE A 306 -22.47 -4.34 6.31
C PHE A 306 -22.08 -5.55 7.17
N VAL A 307 -21.78 -6.70 6.56
CA VAL A 307 -21.47 -7.93 7.31
C VAL A 307 -20.23 -7.76 8.21
N VAL A 308 -19.14 -7.19 7.68
CA VAL A 308 -17.88 -7.04 8.43
C VAL A 308 -18.03 -6.01 9.56
N MET A 309 -18.65 -4.85 9.31
CA MET A 309 -18.83 -3.82 10.34
C MET A 309 -19.84 -4.25 11.41
N THR A 310 -20.93 -4.93 11.05
CA THR A 310 -21.86 -5.49 12.04
C THR A 310 -21.17 -6.54 12.90
N THR A 311 -20.37 -7.43 12.30
CA THR A 311 -19.58 -8.42 13.05
C THR A 311 -18.59 -7.74 14.00
N LEU A 312 -17.90 -6.69 13.53
CA LEU A 312 -17.01 -5.89 14.37
C LEU A 312 -17.73 -5.30 15.58
N VAL A 313 -18.88 -4.65 15.41
CA VAL A 313 -19.60 -4.06 16.55
C VAL A 313 -20.04 -5.13 17.55
N ILE A 314 -20.57 -6.26 17.07
CA ILE A 314 -20.99 -7.37 17.95
C ILE A 314 -19.79 -7.91 18.75
N LEU A 315 -18.66 -8.16 18.09
CA LEU A 315 -17.44 -8.63 18.75
C LEU A 315 -16.88 -7.60 19.73
N ALA A 316 -16.87 -6.32 19.37
CA ALA A 316 -16.32 -5.27 20.21
C ALA A 316 -17.17 -5.05 21.48
N VAL A 317 -18.49 -5.16 21.37
CA VAL A 317 -19.41 -5.11 22.53
C VAL A 317 -19.23 -6.33 23.42
N PHE A 318 -19.19 -7.53 22.85
CA PHE A 318 -19.00 -8.76 23.60
C PHE A 318 -17.66 -8.74 24.36
N ASN A 319 -16.58 -8.35 23.70
CA ASN A 319 -15.27 -8.26 24.33
C ASN A 319 -15.18 -7.11 25.35
N GLY A 320 -15.80 -5.96 25.07
CA GLY A 320 -15.78 -4.79 25.96
C GLY A 320 -16.64 -4.95 27.22
N LEU A 321 -17.80 -5.61 27.13
CA LEU A 321 -18.74 -5.75 28.25
C LEU A 321 -18.71 -7.12 28.94
N CYS A 322 -18.18 -8.18 28.30
CA CYS A 322 -18.11 -9.51 28.91
C CYS A 322 -16.66 -9.92 29.20
N LEU A 323 -15.78 -9.89 28.20
CA LEU A 323 -14.40 -10.37 28.36
C LEU A 323 -13.57 -9.43 29.25
N LEU A 324 -13.67 -8.11 29.02
CA LEU A 324 -12.89 -7.12 29.76
C LEU A 324 -13.18 -7.12 31.27
N PRO A 325 -14.45 -7.15 31.76
CA PRO A 325 -14.73 -7.27 33.19
C PRO A 325 -14.09 -8.50 33.84
N VAL A 326 -14.11 -9.65 33.18
CA VAL A 326 -13.49 -10.88 33.67
C VAL A 326 -11.95 -10.76 33.70
N LEU A 327 -11.36 -10.07 32.72
CA LEU A 327 -9.92 -9.82 32.72
C LEU A 327 -9.52 -8.85 33.85
N LEU A 328 -10.35 -7.85 34.13
CA LEU A 328 -10.14 -6.87 35.21
C LEU A 328 -10.23 -7.50 36.61
N THR A 329 -11.01 -8.56 36.82
CA THR A 329 -11.02 -9.24 38.12
C THR A 329 -9.75 -10.05 38.37
N LEU A 330 -9.15 -10.62 37.33
CA LEU A 330 -7.95 -11.45 37.44
C LEU A 330 -6.66 -10.64 37.53
N ILE A 331 -6.54 -9.58 36.73
CA ILE A 331 -5.28 -8.85 36.50
C ILE A 331 -5.50 -7.32 36.63
N GLY A 332 -6.54 -6.90 37.35
CA GLY A 332 -6.92 -5.49 37.49
C GLY A 332 -5.85 -4.60 38.12
N PRO A 333 -5.69 -3.36 37.65
CA PRO A 333 -4.78 -2.39 38.28
C PRO A 333 -5.18 -2.06 39.73
N GLU A 334 -4.18 -1.79 40.56
CA GLU A 334 -4.39 -1.21 41.89
C GLU A 334 -5.23 0.07 41.79
N PRO A 335 -6.13 0.33 42.76
CA PRO A 335 -6.94 1.53 42.77
C PRO A 335 -6.07 2.78 42.93
N GLU A 336 -6.40 3.84 42.18
CA GLU A 336 -5.67 5.13 42.25
C GLU A 336 -5.84 5.81 43.61
N LEU A 337 -7.00 5.59 44.25
CA LEU A 337 -7.34 6.15 45.55
C LEU A 337 -7.62 5.02 46.54
N VAL A 338 -6.79 4.93 47.59
CA VAL A 338 -7.02 4.04 48.73
C VAL A 338 -7.43 4.91 49.93
N PRO A 339 -8.68 4.80 50.43
CA PRO A 339 -9.09 5.54 51.62
C PRO A 339 -8.32 5.03 52.85
N LEU A 340 -7.76 5.97 53.62
CA LEU A 340 -6.98 5.71 54.85
C LEU A 340 -7.79 4.95 55.93
N ASP A 341 -9.12 5.05 55.87
CA ASP A 341 -10.05 4.47 56.84
C ASP A 341 -10.38 2.98 56.53
N GLY A 342 -9.86 2.43 55.43
CA GLY A 342 -10.17 1.06 54.98
C GLY A 342 -11.60 0.84 54.51
N SER A 343 -12.43 1.89 54.49
CA SER A 343 -13.82 1.84 54.06
C SER A 343 -13.94 1.89 52.53
N CYS A 344 -14.76 1.00 51.96
CA CYS A 344 -14.97 0.93 50.50
C CYS A 344 -15.88 2.04 49.95
N ARG A 345 -16.20 3.08 50.73
CA ARG A 345 -17.14 4.16 50.37
C ARG A 345 -16.64 5.50 50.87
N LEU A 346 -16.80 6.54 50.04
CA LEU A 346 -16.67 7.92 50.51
C LEU A 346 -17.74 8.18 51.58
N PRO A 347 -17.40 8.85 52.70
CA PRO A 347 -18.39 9.20 53.70
C PRO A 347 -19.48 10.04 53.05
N ALA A 348 -20.75 9.71 53.32
CA ALA A 348 -21.87 10.48 52.83
C ALA A 348 -21.69 11.95 53.24
N PRO A 349 -21.93 12.92 52.35
CA PRO A 349 -21.87 14.32 52.73
C PRO A 349 -22.84 14.53 53.91
N PRO A 350 -22.45 15.30 54.94
CA PRO A 350 -23.30 15.51 56.11
C PRO A 350 -24.67 16.07 55.66
N PRO A 351 -25.77 15.70 56.35
CA PRO A 351 -27.11 16.13 55.96
C PRO A 351 -27.19 17.64 55.83
N LEU A 352 -27.98 18.14 54.87
CA LEU A 352 -28.10 19.56 54.55
C LEU A 352 -28.39 20.44 55.79
N SER A 353 -29.11 19.89 56.79
CA SER A 353 -29.39 20.56 58.07
C SER A 353 -28.13 20.83 58.90
N GLU A 354 -27.17 19.90 58.93
CA GLU A 354 -25.87 20.08 59.57
C GLU A 354 -24.96 21.00 58.76
N GLN A 355 -25.01 20.91 57.42
CA GLN A 355 -24.27 21.83 56.56
C GLN A 355 -24.76 23.28 56.72
N TYR A 356 -26.07 23.47 56.89
CA TYR A 356 -26.68 24.77 57.16
C TYR A 356 -26.27 25.27 58.55
N LYS A 357 -26.39 24.44 59.60
CA LYS A 357 -25.92 24.79 60.96
C LYS A 357 -24.43 25.14 61.00
N LYS A 358 -23.56 24.40 60.29
CA LYS A 358 -22.13 24.73 60.17
C LYS A 358 -21.91 26.04 59.43
N LYS A 359 -22.67 26.34 58.36
CA LYS A 359 -22.62 27.63 57.65
C LYS A 359 -23.08 28.80 58.53
N THR A 360 -24.15 28.62 59.31
CA THR A 360 -24.66 29.63 60.25
C THR A 360 -23.71 29.83 61.43
N ALA A 361 -23.09 28.76 61.95
CA ALA A 361 -22.09 28.81 63.01
C ALA A 361 -20.76 29.45 62.57
N MET A 362 -20.44 29.40 61.26
CA MET A 362 -19.28 30.07 60.67
C MET A 362 -19.57 31.54 60.24
N GLY A 363 -20.77 32.08 60.49
CA GLY A 363 -21.07 33.49 60.24
C GLY A 363 -21.06 33.90 58.77
N ILE A 364 -21.29 32.97 57.84
CA ILE A 364 -21.29 33.26 56.39
C ILE A 364 -22.72 33.64 55.98
N GLU A 365 -23.03 34.94 56.08
CA GLU A 365 -24.21 35.50 55.41
C GLU A 365 -24.08 35.36 53.88
N SER A 366 -25.23 35.17 53.24
CA SER A 366 -25.39 34.88 51.83
C SER A 366 -24.73 35.94 50.94
N GLY A 367 -23.55 35.62 50.41
CA GLY A 367 -22.87 36.35 49.35
C GLY A 367 -22.24 35.36 48.38
N LEU A 368 -22.49 35.56 47.09
CA LEU A 368 -21.95 34.75 45.99
C LEU A 368 -20.42 34.56 46.08
N ARG A 369 -19.99 33.30 45.89
CA ARG A 369 -18.63 32.82 45.53
C ARG A 369 -17.45 33.14 46.49
N HIS A 370 -16.91 32.10 47.14
CA HIS A 370 -15.58 31.54 46.81
C HIS A 370 -15.35 30.22 47.59
N ARG A 371 -15.09 29.13 46.85
CA ARG A 371 -14.78 27.81 47.40
C ARG A 371 -13.32 27.80 47.87
N LYS A 372 -13.07 27.69 49.17
CA LYS A 372 -11.82 27.16 49.73
C LYS A 372 -12.19 25.85 50.43
N GLY A 373 -11.90 24.74 49.75
CA GLY A 373 -12.10 23.41 50.29
C GLY A 373 -11.16 23.19 51.46
N THR A 374 -11.67 22.63 52.55
CA THR A 374 -10.84 21.91 53.51
C THR A 374 -10.43 20.61 52.85
N ASP A 375 -9.16 20.53 52.49
CA ASP A 375 -8.56 19.38 51.82
C ASP A 375 -8.51 18.18 52.79
N VAL A 376 -9.08 17.06 52.35
CA VAL A 376 -8.75 15.75 52.91
C VAL A 376 -7.42 15.36 52.30
N GLU A 377 -6.42 15.12 53.15
CA GLU A 377 -5.08 14.73 52.72
C GLU A 377 -5.14 13.35 52.04
N MET A 378 -5.09 13.34 50.71
CA MET A 378 -4.93 12.15 49.89
C MET A 378 -3.48 12.09 49.41
N SER A 379 -2.76 11.02 49.76
CA SER A 379 -1.36 10.83 49.36
C SER A 379 -1.27 9.82 48.22
N ALA A 380 -0.64 10.23 47.11
CA ALA A 380 -0.26 9.33 46.02
C ALA A 380 0.95 8.48 46.43
N LYS A 381 0.89 7.17 46.18
CA LYS A 381 1.90 6.18 46.56
C LYS A 381 3.27 6.55 45.94
N LYS A 382 4.24 6.91 46.77
CA LYS A 382 5.63 7.20 46.36
C LYS A 382 6.36 5.87 46.12
N ALA A 383 7.00 5.73 44.95
CA ALA A 383 7.78 4.56 44.58
C ALA A 383 8.89 4.27 45.61
N ARG A 384 8.96 3.00 46.04
CA ARG A 384 10.01 2.47 46.92
C ARG A 384 11.38 2.66 46.26
N ALA A 385 12.24 3.46 46.88
CA ALA A 385 13.68 3.40 46.67
C ALA A 385 14.29 2.85 47.96
N ASP A 386 15.04 1.76 47.81
CA ASP A 386 15.91 1.20 48.83
C ASP A 386 16.86 2.27 49.37
N ASN A 387 17.00 2.33 50.70
CA ASN A 387 18.30 2.53 51.33
C ASN A 387 18.25 2.10 52.80
N ASP A 388 19.12 1.13 53.07
CA ASP A 388 19.47 0.61 54.37
C ASP A 388 20.13 1.66 55.28
N SER A 389 20.07 1.36 56.59
CA SER A 389 20.93 1.81 57.68
C SER A 389 20.82 3.26 58.19
N GLU A 390 20.22 3.44 59.37
CA GLU A 390 20.98 3.65 60.62
C GLU A 390 20.04 3.71 61.85
N SER A 391 20.42 2.97 62.88
CA SER A 391 19.80 2.93 64.21
C SER A 391 20.42 4.01 65.11
N PRO A 392 19.66 4.69 65.99
CA PRO A 392 20.24 5.46 67.08
C PRO A 392 20.29 4.61 68.36
N ARG A 393 21.48 4.46 68.94
CA ARG A 393 21.66 4.12 70.36
C ARG A 393 22.59 5.13 71.02
N LYS A 394 22.02 5.88 71.97
CA LYS A 394 22.58 6.36 73.24
C LYS A 394 24.11 6.58 73.29
N LEU A 395 24.51 7.85 73.37
CA LEU A 395 24.92 8.52 74.63
C LEU A 395 24.72 10.03 74.50
#